data_AF-A0A5N5PHJ6-F1
#
_entry.id   AF-A0A5N5PHJ6-F1
#
_cell.length_a   1.000
_cell.length_b   1.000
_cell.length_c   1.000
_cell.angle_alpha   90.00
_cell.angle_beta   90.00
_cell.angle_gamma   90.00
#
_symmetry.space_group_name_H-M   'P 1'
#
loop_
_entity.id
_entity.type
_entity.pdbx_description
1 polymer ?
#
loop_
_entity_poly.entity_id
_entity_poly.type
_entity_poly.pdbx_seq_one_letter_code
_entity_poly.pdbx_strand_id
1 'polypeptide(L)'
;MAWIGNEWSQCLYTGMYFSREREQLENSIVFSQKHVAGKVDMMVYKGAAHVLARSASESNLYSEEQASMDTLEGFSPEDTSGFIAIQAIRLEKYGAAKIQHGEPLVPRQ
;
A
#
# COMPACT_ATOMS: atom_id res chain seq x y z
N MET A 1 6.79 1.16 -0.05
CA MET A 1 7.81 0.19 0.42
C MET A 1 8.45 -0.63 -0.68
N ALA A 2 7.73 -1.01 -1.74
CA ALA A 2 8.30 -1.78 -2.85
C ALA A 2 9.54 -1.11 -3.48
N TRP A 3 9.52 0.22 -3.65
CA TRP A 3 10.65 0.95 -4.25
C TRP A 3 11.96 0.83 -3.42
N ILE A 4 11.91 1.14 -2.12
CA ILE A 4 13.10 1.05 -1.23
C ILE A 4 13.67 -0.36 -1.23
N GLY A 5 12.82 -1.38 -1.13
CA GLY A 5 13.26 -2.79 -1.17
C GLY A 5 13.91 -3.17 -2.50
N ASN A 6 13.37 -2.70 -3.63
CA ASN A 6 13.93 -2.93 -4.95
C ASN A 6 15.32 -2.28 -5.10
N GLU A 7 15.47 -1.01 -4.72
CA GLU A 7 16.75 -0.30 -4.80
C GLU A 7 17.81 -0.92 -3.88
N TRP A 8 17.42 -1.31 -2.65
CA TRP A 8 18.33 -2.00 -1.73
C TRP A 8 18.79 -3.34 -2.33
N SER A 9 17.87 -4.10 -2.93
CA SER A 9 18.20 -5.34 -3.64
C SER A 9 19.12 -5.10 -4.84
N GLN A 10 18.91 -4.00 -5.57
CA GLN A 10 19.77 -3.62 -6.69
C GLN A 10 21.19 -3.30 -6.21
N CYS A 11 21.35 -2.56 -5.11
CA CYS A 11 22.66 -2.33 -4.50
C CYS A 11 23.38 -3.64 -4.17
N LEU A 12 22.66 -4.66 -3.68
CA LEU A 12 23.26 -5.98 -3.45
C LEU A 12 23.70 -6.63 -4.75
N TYR A 13 22.84 -6.63 -5.75
CA TYR A 13 23.09 -7.26 -7.03
C TYR A 13 24.29 -6.65 -7.76
N THR A 14 24.46 -5.33 -7.69
CA THR A 14 25.57 -4.60 -8.32
C THR A 14 26.86 -4.60 -7.50
N GLY A 15 26.88 -5.26 -6.33
CA GLY A 15 28.05 -5.34 -5.46
C GLY A 15 28.30 -4.09 -4.61
N MET A 16 27.33 -3.18 -4.51
CA MET A 16 27.39 -1.95 -3.71
C MET A 16 27.08 -2.21 -2.22
N TYR A 17 27.38 -3.40 -1.70
CA TYR A 17 27.09 -3.73 -0.31
C TYR A 17 27.82 -2.79 0.67
N PHE A 18 29.05 -2.38 0.40
CA PHE A 18 29.80 -1.48 1.29
C PHE A 18 29.62 0.01 0.98
N SER A 19 28.60 0.37 0.19
CA SER A 19 28.34 1.77 -0.20
C SER A 19 27.48 2.50 0.83
N ARG A 20 27.60 3.84 0.86
CA ARG A 20 26.79 4.69 1.76
C ARG A 20 25.32 4.72 1.36
N GLU A 21 25.04 4.60 0.07
CA GLU A 21 23.68 4.57 -0.47
C GLU A 21 22.91 3.37 0.08
N ARG A 22 23.55 2.20 0.11
CA ARG A 22 22.95 1.01 0.71
C ARG A 22 22.73 1.17 2.22
N GLU A 23 23.64 1.80 2.97
CA GLU A 23 23.43 2.14 4.40
C GLU A 23 22.21 3.03 4.63
N GLN A 24 22.05 4.05 3.80
CA GLN A 24 20.92 4.96 3.89
C GLN A 24 19.58 4.24 3.63
N LEU A 25 19.53 3.38 2.61
CA LEU A 25 18.36 2.57 2.32
C LEU A 25 18.06 1.57 3.44
N GLU A 26 19.09 0.92 3.98
CA GLU A 26 18.96 -0.04 5.07
C GLU A 26 18.42 0.61 6.36
N ASN A 27 18.89 1.81 6.71
CA ASN A 27 18.36 2.56 7.85
C ASN A 27 16.86 2.86 7.70
N SER A 28 16.41 3.13 6.46
CA SER A 28 14.99 3.36 6.17
C SER A 28 14.17 2.06 6.32
N ILE A 29 14.74 0.92 5.92
CA ILE A 29 14.15 -0.40 6.13
C ILE A 29 14.03 -0.68 7.63
N VAL A 30 15.12 -0.57 8.39
CA VAL A 30 15.13 -0.80 9.84
C VAL A 30 14.12 0.09 10.56
N PHE A 31 14.06 1.38 10.20
CA PHE A 31 13.08 2.31 10.76
C PHE A 31 11.64 1.82 10.55
N SER A 32 11.34 1.31 9.36
CA SER A 32 10.00 0.81 9.06
C SER A 32 9.61 -0.47 9.79
N GLN A 33 10.58 -1.28 10.20
CA GLN A 33 10.32 -2.56 10.87
C GLN A 33 10.02 -2.41 12.37
N LYS A 34 10.11 -1.20 12.95
CA LYS A 34 9.94 -0.94 14.40
C LYS A 34 8.67 -1.53 15.03
N HIS A 35 7.57 -1.58 14.28
CA HIS A 35 6.28 -2.09 14.76
C HIS A 35 5.76 -3.26 13.91
N VAL A 36 6.64 -3.91 13.15
CA VAL A 36 6.30 -5.09 12.35
C VAL A 36 6.45 -6.33 13.22
N ALA A 37 5.45 -6.56 14.07
CA ALA A 37 5.39 -7.69 14.98
C ALA A 37 4.02 -8.38 14.89
N GLY A 38 4.01 -9.71 14.83
CA GLY A 38 2.80 -10.51 14.72
C GLY A 38 3.08 -11.93 14.25
N LYS A 39 2.01 -12.71 14.09
CA LYS A 39 2.04 -14.08 13.61
C LYS A 39 1.30 -14.17 12.28
N VAL A 40 1.84 -14.96 11.36
CA VAL A 40 1.20 -15.31 10.09
C VAL A 40 1.07 -16.83 10.04
N ASP A 41 -0.17 -17.31 9.98
CA ASP A 41 -0.44 -18.72 9.79
C ASP A 41 -0.40 -19.01 8.29
N MET A 42 0.44 -19.96 7.89
CA MET A 42 0.65 -20.31 6.48
C MET A 42 0.40 -21.79 6.23
N MET A 43 -0.13 -22.10 5.06
CA MET A 43 -0.25 -23.44 4.52
C MET A 43 0.73 -23.61 3.36
N VAL A 44 1.61 -24.60 3.47
CA VAL A 44 2.48 -25.01 2.36
C VAL A 44 1.86 -26.23 1.70
N TYR A 45 1.48 -26.10 0.43
CA TYR A 45 0.81 -27.15 -0.32
C TYR A 45 1.26 -27.18 -1.77
N LYS A 46 1.65 -28.37 -2.26
CA LYS A 46 2.09 -28.61 -3.65
C LYS A 46 3.12 -27.59 -4.17
N GLY A 47 4.08 -27.19 -3.33
CA GLY A 47 5.14 -26.25 -3.70
C GLY A 47 4.76 -24.77 -3.63
N ALA A 48 3.54 -24.44 -3.20
CA ALA A 48 3.09 -23.07 -2.95
C ALA A 48 2.92 -22.81 -1.45
N ALA A 49 3.25 -21.60 -1.01
CA ALA A 49 2.95 -21.09 0.32
C ALA A 49 1.75 -20.15 0.25
N HIS A 50 0.74 -20.41 1.06
CA HIS A 50 -0.50 -19.64 1.14
C HIS A 50 -0.65 -19.06 2.54
N VAL A 51 -0.99 -17.78 2.63
CA VAL A 51 -1.33 -17.13 3.90
C VAL A 51 -2.77 -17.47 4.25
N LEU A 52 -2.99 -18.06 5.43
CA LEU A 52 -4.32 -18.39 5.95
C LEU A 52 -4.87 -17.29 6.86
N ALA A 53 -4.05 -16.84 7.82
CA ALA A 53 -4.45 -15.86 8.81
C ALA A 53 -3.28 -14.98 9.25
N ARG A 54 -3.62 -13.82 9.82
CA ARG A 54 -2.68 -12.85 10.39
C ARG A 54 -3.21 -12.41 11.75
N SER A 55 -2.35 -12.34 12.75
CA SER A 55 -2.70 -11.84 14.07
C SER A 55 -1.55 -11.05 14.66
N ALA A 56 -1.87 -9.97 15.37
CA ALA A 56 -0.88 -9.14 16.05
C ALA A 56 -1.51 -8.59 17.32
N SER A 57 -0.92 -8.91 18.47
CA SER A 57 -1.40 -8.42 19.78
C SER A 57 -1.05 -6.95 20.02
N GLU A 58 0.00 -6.45 19.37
CA GLU A 58 0.55 -5.10 19.58
C GLU A 58 0.20 -4.12 18.45
N SER A 59 -0.44 -4.59 17.37
CA SER A 59 -0.83 -3.75 16.24
C SER A 59 -2.30 -3.35 16.34
N ASN A 60 -2.57 -2.05 16.30
CA ASN A 60 -3.91 -1.46 16.31
C ASN A 60 -4.33 -0.95 14.92
N LEU A 61 -3.56 -1.23 13.88
CA LEU A 61 -3.83 -0.74 12.52
C LEU A 61 -5.02 -1.46 11.86
N TYR A 62 -5.37 -2.64 12.34
CA TYR A 62 -6.59 -3.34 11.98
C TYR A 62 -7.57 -3.28 13.15
N SER A 63 -8.80 -2.86 12.87
CA SER A 63 -9.93 -2.92 13.81
C SER A 63 -11.08 -3.65 13.14
N GLU A 64 -11.57 -4.72 13.77
CA GLU A 64 -12.72 -5.48 13.28
C GLU A 64 -14.00 -4.64 13.31
N GLU A 65 -14.18 -3.84 14.36
CA GLU A 65 -15.34 -2.95 14.53
C GLU A 65 -15.45 -1.92 13.39
N GLN A 66 -14.34 -1.28 13.03
CA GLN A 66 -14.32 -0.27 11.96
C GLN A 66 -14.46 -0.88 10.55
N ALA A 67 -14.07 -2.15 10.39
CA ALA A 67 -14.18 -2.87 9.11
C ALA A 67 -15.52 -3.59 8.92
N SER A 68 -16.29 -3.74 10.01
CA SER A 68 -17.57 -4.43 10.01
C SER A 68 -18.64 -3.65 9.25
N MET A 69 -19.52 -4.38 8.57
CA MET A 69 -20.73 -3.84 7.96
C MET A 69 -21.96 -3.99 8.87
N ASP A 70 -21.85 -4.79 9.93
CA ASP A 70 -22.95 -5.08 10.86
C ASP A 70 -23.05 -4.02 11.96
N THR A 71 -21.93 -3.38 12.30
CA THR A 71 -21.83 -2.32 13.32
C THR A 71 -21.29 -1.05 12.68
N LEU A 72 -22.09 0.03 12.65
CA LEU A 72 -21.68 1.35 12.15
C LEU A 72 -20.94 2.19 13.22
N GLU A 73 -20.26 1.53 14.16
CA GLU A 73 -19.51 2.23 15.21
C GLU A 73 -18.13 2.63 14.69
N GLY A 74 -17.78 3.92 14.85
CA GLY A 74 -16.45 4.44 14.46
C GLY A 74 -16.29 4.80 12.98
N PHE A 75 -17.31 4.62 12.14
CA PHE A 75 -17.32 5.06 10.73
C PHE A 75 -18.66 5.70 10.35
N SER A 76 -18.63 6.93 9.82
CA SER A 76 -19.80 7.60 9.25
C SER A 76 -19.79 7.49 7.73
N PRO A 77 -20.79 6.81 7.10
CA PRO A 77 -20.89 6.75 5.65
C PRO A 77 -21.03 8.13 4.98
N GLU A 78 -21.59 9.12 5.68
CA GLU A 78 -21.83 10.47 5.14
C GLU A 78 -20.52 11.17 4.75
N ASP A 79 -19.45 10.99 5.53
CA ASP A 79 -18.13 11.58 5.28
C ASP A 79 -17.49 11.10 3.97
N THR A 80 -17.86 9.90 3.54
CA THR A 80 -17.36 9.28 2.30
C THR A 80 -17.73 10.10 1.07
N SER A 81 -18.94 10.70 1.06
CA SER A 81 -19.43 11.47 -0.09
C SER A 81 -18.55 12.70 -0.36
N GLY A 82 -18.20 13.44 0.68
CA GLY A 82 -17.31 14.59 0.58
C GLY A 82 -15.89 14.20 0.17
N PHE A 83 -15.35 13.11 0.74
CA PHE A 83 -14.03 12.60 0.39
C PHE A 83 -13.94 12.20 -1.09
N ILE A 84 -14.92 11.47 -1.61
CA ILE A 84 -14.98 11.07 -3.02
C ILE A 84 -15.04 12.30 -3.93
N ALA A 85 -15.93 13.26 -3.62
CA ALA A 85 -16.07 14.48 -4.41
C ALA A 85 -14.75 15.24 -4.50
N ILE A 86 -14.07 15.46 -3.37
CA ILE A 86 -12.79 16.18 -3.34
C ILE A 86 -11.71 15.45 -4.16
N GLN A 87 -11.60 14.14 -4.02
CA GLN A 87 -10.63 13.34 -4.78
C GLN A 87 -10.93 13.34 -6.29
N ALA A 88 -12.22 13.37 -6.66
CA ALA A 88 -12.68 13.35 -8.05
C ALA A 88 -12.39 14.65 -8.81
N ILE A 89 -12.34 15.81 -8.14
CA ILE A 89 -12.12 17.13 -8.78
C ILE A 89 -10.95 17.13 -9.78
N ARG A 90 -9.81 16.50 -9.43
CA ARG A 90 -8.63 16.46 -10.32
C ARG A 90 -8.89 15.63 -11.58
N LEU A 91 -9.66 14.54 -11.45
CA LEU A 91 -9.97 13.63 -12.54
C LEU A 91 -10.99 14.26 -13.48
N GLU A 92 -12.02 14.90 -12.93
CA GLU A 92 -13.04 15.62 -13.70
C GLU A 92 -12.43 16.75 -14.52
N LYS A 93 -11.56 17.58 -13.91
CA LYS A 93 -10.88 18.67 -14.62
C LYS A 93 -9.98 18.15 -15.75
N TYR A 94 -9.23 17.08 -15.51
CA TYR A 94 -8.39 16.46 -16.52
C TYR A 94 -9.23 15.88 -17.67
N GLY A 95 -10.33 15.19 -17.34
CA GLY A 95 -11.26 14.66 -18.33
C GLY A 95 -11.90 15.75 -19.19
N ALA A 96 -12.34 16.84 -18.57
CA ALA A 96 -12.90 17.99 -19.28
C ALA A 96 -11.87 18.64 -20.23
N ALA A 97 -10.61 18.78 -19.79
CA ALA A 97 -9.53 19.30 -20.64
C ALA A 97 -9.26 18.38 -21.85
N LYS A 98 -9.20 17.06 -21.64
CA LYS A 98 -9.04 16.08 -22.73
C LYS A 98 -10.17 16.16 -23.76
N ILE A 99 -11.42 16.29 -23.29
CA ILE A 99 -12.59 16.47 -24.16
C ILE A 99 -12.48 17.76 -24.96
N GLN A 100 -12.07 18.87 -24.32
CA GLN A 100 -11.87 20.16 -24.99
C GLN A 100 -10.78 20.09 -26.07
N HIS A 101 -9.71 19.33 -25.81
CA HIS A 101 -8.61 19.14 -26.76
C HIS A 101 -8.88 18.05 -27.82
N GLY A 102 -10.03 17.36 -27.76
CA GLY A 102 -10.36 16.26 -28.68
C GLY A 102 -9.50 15.01 -28.49
N GLU A 103 -8.84 14.89 -27.33
CA GLU A 103 -7.95 13.78 -27.02
C GLU A 103 -8.74 12.62 -26.37
N PRO A 104 -8.47 11.36 -26.76
CA PRO A 104 -9.17 10.21 -26.20
C PRO A 104 -8.78 10.01 -24.72
N LEU A 105 -9.76 9.70 -23.87
CA LEU A 105 -9.56 9.44 -22.44
C LEU A 105 -8.87 8.09 -22.17
N VAL A 106 -9.05 7.14 -23.08
CA VAL A 106 -8.45 5.81 -23.04
C VAL A 106 -7.61 5.58 -24.30
N PRO A 107 -6.43 4.95 -24.17
CA PRO A 107 -5.67 4.51 -25.34
C PRO A 107 -6.55 3.59 -26.21
N ARG A 108 -6.52 3.78 -27.53
CA ARG A 108 -7.14 2.83 -28.46
C ARG A 108 -6.36 1.52 -28.36
N GLN A 109 -7.03 0.42 -27.98
CA GLN A 109 -6.48 -0.93 -28.05
C GLN A 109 -6.29 -1.35 -29.51
#